data_AF-A0A177JLM7-F1
#
_entry.id   AF-A0A177JLM7-F1
#
_cell.length_a   1.000
_cell.length_b   1.000
_cell.length_c   1.000
_cell.angle_alpha   90.00
_cell.angle_beta   90.00
_cell.angle_gamma   90.00
#
_symmetry.space_group_name_H-M   'P 1'
#
loop_
_entity.id
_entity.type
_entity.pdbx_description
1 polymer ?
#
loop_
_entity_poly.entity_id
_entity_poly.type
_entity_poly.pdbx_seq_one_letter_code
_entity_poly.pdbx_strand_id
1 'polypeptide(L)'
;MAENHRVATDLRNLFGSQAGSRRTLAEISRDLYKRSVLTNRQAARDGAFDLMWNYEARGYVENSPGPRGGAGWKLSTKGAVLVEQFHGPDGKE
;
A
#
# COMPACT_ATOMS: atom_id res chain seq x y z
N MET A 1 -13.40 -1.48 13.62
CA MET A 1 -12.54 -0.38 14.10
C MET A 1 -11.06 -0.75 14.01
N ALA A 2 -10.57 -1.74 14.76
CA ALA A 2 -9.15 -2.11 14.78
C ALA A 2 -8.57 -2.53 13.40
N GLU A 3 -9.33 -3.27 12.59
CA GLU A 3 -8.90 -3.68 11.25
C GLU A 3 -8.73 -2.48 10.31
N ASN A 4 -9.71 -1.58 10.25
CA ASN A 4 -9.65 -0.38 9.42
C ASN A 4 -8.50 0.55 9.82
N HIS A 5 -8.23 0.70 11.12
CA HIS A 5 -7.06 1.45 11.60
C HIS A 5 -5.74 0.80 11.15
N ARG A 6 -5.61 -0.53 11.26
CA ARG A 6 -4.41 -1.24 10.78
C ARG A 6 -4.23 -1.10 9.28
N VAL A 7 -5.31 -1.21 8.51
CA VAL A 7 -5.29 -1.01 7.05
C VAL A 7 -4.91 0.44 6.71
N ALA A 8 -5.48 1.43 7.41
CA ALA A 8 -5.14 2.84 7.22
C ALA A 8 -3.65 3.12 7.50
N THR A 9 -3.11 2.55 8.59
CA THR A 9 -1.68 2.67 8.91
C THR A 9 -0.80 2.04 7.83
N ASP A 10 -1.18 0.87 7.32
CA ASP A 10 -0.38 0.22 6.28
C ASP A 10 -0.45 0.95 4.93
N LEU A 11 -1.65 1.41 4.54
CA LEU A 11 -1.83 2.25 3.35
C LEU A 11 -1.04 3.55 3.45
N ARG A 12 -1.04 4.22 4.62
CA ARG A 12 -0.23 5.42 4.85
C ARG A 12 1.26 5.13 4.73
N ASN A 13 1.73 4.04 5.33
CA ASN A 13 3.15 3.68 5.27
C ASN A 13 3.61 3.29 3.86
N LEU A 14 2.72 2.74 3.04
CA LEU A 14 3.03 2.31 1.68
C LEU A 14 2.86 3.45 0.65
N PHE A 15 1.83 4.28 0.76
CA PHE A 15 1.45 5.25 -0.28
C PHE A 15 1.42 6.71 0.19
N GLY A 16 1.53 6.98 1.50
CA GLY A 16 1.22 8.26 2.09
C GLY A 16 -0.30 8.51 2.18
N SER A 17 -0.70 9.76 2.37
CA SER A 17 -2.12 10.16 2.39
C SER A 17 -2.70 10.58 1.04
N GLN A 18 -1.86 10.91 0.06
CA GLN A 18 -2.32 11.49 -1.20
C GLN A 18 -2.89 10.43 -2.17
N ALA A 19 -4.14 10.62 -2.62
CA ALA A 19 -4.72 9.82 -3.69
C ALA A 19 -3.88 9.91 -4.99
N GLY A 20 -3.80 8.83 -5.73
CA GLY A 20 -2.98 8.72 -6.94
C GLY A 20 -1.49 8.46 -6.70
N SER A 21 -1.01 8.55 -5.45
CA SER A 21 0.34 8.10 -5.09
C SER A 21 0.54 6.66 -5.51
N ARG A 22 1.62 6.41 -6.23
CA ARG A 22 1.86 5.15 -6.94
C ARG A 22 3.08 4.44 -6.41
N ARG A 23 2.99 3.12 -6.31
CA ARG A 23 4.09 2.23 -5.93
C ARG A 23 4.10 1.01 -6.81
N THR A 24 5.29 0.58 -7.20
CA THR A 24 5.54 -0.66 -7.93
C THR A 24 5.58 -1.84 -6.96
N LEU A 25 5.30 -3.05 -7.45
CA LEU A 25 5.47 -4.27 -6.67
C LEU A 25 6.87 -4.35 -6.07
N ALA A 26 7.91 -4.03 -6.84
CA ALA A 26 9.30 -4.12 -6.38
C ALA A 26 9.56 -3.21 -5.16
N GLU A 27 8.98 -2.02 -5.13
CA GLU A 27 9.10 -1.10 -3.98
C GLU A 27 8.34 -1.62 -2.76
N ILE A 28 7.12 -2.13 -2.96
CA ILE A 28 6.29 -2.68 -1.88
C ILE A 28 6.96 -3.92 -1.29
N SER A 29 7.37 -4.87 -2.12
CA SER A 29 8.09 -6.08 -1.69
C SER A 29 9.39 -5.74 -0.96
N ARG A 30 10.12 -4.70 -1.40
CA ARG A 30 11.34 -4.26 -0.72
C ARG A 30 11.04 -3.70 0.68
N ASP A 31 9.98 -2.93 0.84
CA ASP A 31 9.61 -2.39 2.14
C ASP A 31 9.07 -3.48 3.08
N LEU A 32 8.33 -4.47 2.57
CA LEU A 32 7.94 -5.65 3.34
C LEU A 32 9.15 -6.50 3.73
N TYR A 33 10.11 -6.70 2.83
CA TYR A 33 11.36 -7.41 3.12
C TYR A 33 12.16 -6.73 4.23
N LYS A 34 12.25 -5.39 4.24
CA LYS A 34 12.94 -4.65 5.31
C LYS A 34 12.29 -4.80 6.69
N ARG A 35 10.97 -5.05 6.75
CA ARG A 35 10.23 -5.18 8.00
C ARG A 35 10.47 -6.52 8.71
N SER A 36 11.05 -7.51 8.04
CA SER A 36 11.27 -8.86 8.62
C SER A 36 12.60 -9.46 8.16
N VAL A 37 13.49 -9.73 9.12
CA VAL A 37 14.80 -10.36 8.89
C VAL A 37 14.67 -11.85 8.49
N LEU A 38 13.53 -12.47 8.77
CA LEU A 38 13.28 -13.91 8.52
C LEU A 38 12.64 -14.22 7.16
N THR A 39 12.29 -13.20 6.37
CA THR A 39 11.56 -13.38 5.11
C THR A 39 12.51 -13.32 3.92
N ASN A 40 12.52 -14.35 3.06
CA ASN A 40 13.30 -14.31 1.82
C ASN A 40 12.65 -13.39 0.75
N ARG A 41 13.41 -13.01 -0.29
CA ARG A 41 12.92 -12.09 -1.33
C ARG A 41 11.67 -12.57 -2.06
N GLN A 42 11.55 -13.88 -2.28
CA GLN A 42 10.42 -14.46 -2.99
C GLN A 42 9.16 -14.38 -2.14
N ALA A 43 9.23 -14.81 -0.88
CA ALA A 43 8.13 -14.71 0.07
C ALA A 43 7.66 -13.25 0.29
N ALA A 44 8.59 -12.29 0.31
CA ALA A 44 8.23 -10.87 0.38
C ALA A 44 7.52 -10.35 -0.88
N ARG A 45 7.83 -10.94 -2.04
CA ARG A 45 7.15 -10.62 -3.31
C ARG A 45 5.75 -11.19 -3.37
N ASP A 46 5.59 -12.46 -2.99
CA ASP A 46 4.30 -13.13 -2.97
C ASP A 46 3.36 -12.49 -1.94
N GLY A 47 3.88 -12.21 -0.74
CA GLY A 47 3.13 -11.48 0.28
C GLY A 47 2.76 -10.05 -0.13
N ALA A 48 3.60 -9.37 -0.94
CA ALA A 48 3.22 -8.08 -1.51
C ALA A 48 2.06 -8.21 -2.49
N PHE A 49 2.06 -9.23 -3.34
CA PHE A 49 0.93 -9.48 -4.25
C PHE A 49 -0.36 -9.73 -3.49
N ASP A 50 -0.35 -10.65 -2.53
CA ASP A 50 -1.54 -11.01 -1.75
C ASP A 50 -2.10 -9.81 -1.00
N LEU A 51 -1.23 -9.01 -0.39
CA LEU A 51 -1.60 -7.78 0.31
C LEU A 51 -2.26 -6.78 -0.64
N MET A 52 -1.64 -6.52 -1.80
CA MET A 52 -2.14 -5.52 -2.73
C MET A 52 -3.43 -5.97 -3.41
N TRP A 53 -3.59 -7.25 -3.72
CA TRP A 53 -4.85 -7.80 -4.22
C TRP A 53 -5.98 -7.65 -3.21
N ASN A 54 -5.69 -7.88 -1.92
CA ASN A 54 -6.69 -7.68 -0.87
C ASN A 54 -7.16 -6.21 -0.81
N TYR A 55 -6.22 -5.26 -0.91
CA TYR A 55 -6.54 -3.84 -0.92
C TYR A 55 -7.28 -3.41 -2.19
N GLU A 56 -6.93 -3.98 -3.33
CA GLU A 56 -7.62 -3.75 -4.60
C GLU A 56 -9.05 -4.28 -4.56
N ALA A 57 -9.27 -5.50 -4.06
CA ALA A 57 -10.60 -6.08 -3.90
C ALA A 57 -11.50 -5.26 -2.94
N ARG A 58 -10.89 -4.59 -1.95
CA ARG A 58 -11.59 -3.66 -1.05
C ARG A 58 -11.76 -2.25 -1.64
N GLY A 59 -11.17 -1.98 -2.80
CA GLY A 59 -11.21 -0.70 -3.51
C GLY A 59 -10.35 0.38 -2.85
N TYR A 60 -9.35 0.02 -2.05
CA TYR A 60 -8.43 0.99 -1.43
C TYR A 60 -7.29 1.39 -2.35
N VAL A 61 -6.94 0.53 -3.29
CA VAL A 61 -5.97 0.81 -4.35
C VAL A 61 -6.54 0.41 -5.70
N GLU A 62 -5.92 0.94 -6.75
CA GLU A 62 -6.24 0.61 -8.14
C GLU A 62 -4.99 0.07 -8.84
N ASN A 63 -5.16 -0.94 -9.69
CA ASN A 63 -4.09 -1.43 -10.55
C ASN A 63 -3.50 -0.29 -11.40
N SER A 64 -2.17 -0.14 -11.37
CA SER A 64 -1.43 0.93 -12.04
C SER A 64 -0.05 0.43 -12.50
N PRO A 65 -0.02 -0.26 -13.67
CA PRO A 65 1.17 -0.95 -14.15
C PRO A 65 2.37 -0.03 -14.39
N GLY A 66 3.54 -0.48 -13.95
CA GLY A 66 4.91 0.07 -14.11
C GLY A 66 5.20 0.69 -15.48
N PRO A 67 6.16 1.63 -15.61
CA PRO A 67 6.66 2.11 -16.91
C PRO A 67 7.17 1.00 -17.86
N ARG A 68 7.43 -0.19 -17.33
CA ARG A 68 7.84 -1.40 -18.08
C ARG A 68 6.80 -2.52 -18.05
N GLY A 69 5.53 -2.21 -17.80
CA GLY A 69 4.43 -3.19 -17.70
C GLY A 69 4.46 -4.06 -16.44
N GLY A 70 5.34 -3.77 -15.48
CA GLY A 70 5.40 -4.50 -14.21
C GLY A 70 4.20 -4.22 -13.30
N ALA A 71 3.86 -5.15 -12.40
CA ALA A 71 2.78 -4.95 -11.43
C ALA A 71 3.04 -3.71 -10.55
N GLY A 72 1.96 -2.97 -10.26
CA GLY A 72 1.99 -1.76 -9.45
C GLY A 72 0.59 -1.29 -9.15
N TRP A 73 0.47 -0.47 -8.13
CA TRP A 73 -0.81 0.06 -7.66
C TRP A 73 -0.68 1.53 -7.34
N LYS A 74 -1.80 2.23 -7.39
CA LYS A 74 -1.94 3.59 -6.89
C LYS A 74 -2.99 3.64 -5.79
N LEU A 75 -2.80 4.53 -4.83
CA LEU A 75 -3.79 4.80 -3.80
C LEU A 75 -5.06 5.35 -4.46
N SER A 76 -6.21 4.73 -4.21
CA SER A 76 -7.50 5.24 -4.67
C SER A 76 -7.97 6.40 -3.80
N THR A 77 -8.97 7.14 -4.25
CA THR A 77 -9.65 8.16 -3.41
C THR A 77 -10.22 7.53 -2.14
N LYS A 78 -10.81 6.33 -2.21
CA LYS A 78 -11.36 5.64 -1.04
C LYS A 78 -10.26 5.27 -0.03
N GLY A 79 -9.11 4.83 -0.53
CA GLY A 79 -7.94 4.54 0.31
C GLY A 79 -7.39 5.78 1.01
N ALA A 80 -7.28 6.90 0.28
CA ALA A 80 -6.85 8.18 0.84
C ALA A 80 -7.79 8.67 1.94
N VAL A 81 -9.11 8.64 1.70
CA VAL A 81 -10.12 8.99 2.71
C VAL A 81 -10.01 8.09 3.95
N LEU A 82 -9.75 6.80 3.78
CA LEU A 82 -9.54 5.90 4.91
C LEU A 82 -8.29 6.31 5.73
N VAL A 83 -7.19 6.67 5.06
CA VAL A 83 -5.98 7.16 5.73
C VAL A 83 -6.28 8.45 6.51
N GLU A 84 -6.97 9.40 5.89
CA GLU A 84 -7.34 10.68 6.52
C GLU A 84 -8.22 10.49 7.75
N GLN A 85 -9.20 9.58 7.70
CA GLN A 85 -10.10 9.28 8.83
C GLN A 85 -9.35 8.82 10.09
N PHE A 86 -8.21 8.13 9.93
CA PHE A 86 -7.47 7.54 11.04
C PHE A 86 -6.19 8.28 11.41
N HIS A 87 -5.62 9.08 10.50
CA HIS A 87 -4.33 9.73 10.71
C HIS A 87 -4.29 11.23 10.35
N GLY A 88 -5.39 11.81 9.88
CA GLY A 88 -5.46 13.20 9.42
C GLY A 88 -4.66 13.46 8.12
N PRO A 89 -4.81 14.65 7.51
CA PRO A 89 -4.03 15.04 6.34
C PRO A 89 -2.53 15.13 6.67
N ASP A 90 -1.64 14.70 5.77
CA ASP A 90 -0.20 14.95 5.91
C ASP A 90 0.08 16.45 5.77
N GLY A 91 0.10 17.15 6.91
CA GLY A 91 0.58 18.53 7.02
C GLY A 91 -0.38 19.46 7.76
N LYS A 92 -0.19 19.58 9.08
CA LYS A 92 -0.15 20.85 9.85
C LYS A 92 0.64 20.62 11.14
N GLU A 93 1.95 20.85 11.07
CA GLU A 93 2.76 21.37 12.19
C GLU A 93 3.35 22.71 11.73
#